data_AF-A0A7J6LHH0-F1
#
_entry.id   AF-A0A7J6LHH0-F1
#
_cell.length_a   1.000
_cell.length_b   1.000
_cell.length_c   1.000
_cell.angle_alpha   90.00
_cell.angle_beta   90.00
_cell.angle_gamma   90.00
#
_symmetry.space_group_name_H-M   'P 1'
#
loop_
_entity.id
_entity.type
_entity.pdbx_description
1 polymer ?
#
loop_
_entity_poly.entity_id
_entity_poly.type
_entity_poly.pdbx_seq_one_letter_code
_entity_poly.pdbx_strand_id
1 'polypeptide(L)'
;MSWLYGESVDQSITRLSNEDGLSTTFTGSDAAASTAGIGNWAIEDVLRQHRLDVRTVVGRAVLGERRSRISTTDKRAQEMAKREFTKQDCMIIHFNNHYAMVFAYRERDNLKEVLTAKKGQKPKNWVDLTHVIAALNKWQGYRVGGINKMSTAEVQQSESMRDESEDPDFNQS
;
A
#
# COMPACT_ATOMS: atom_id res chain seq x y z
N MET A 1 23.16 28.62 17.79
CA MET A 1 23.74 28.88 16.46
C MET A 1 24.60 27.68 16.07
N SER A 2 24.35 27.14 14.87
CA SER A 2 25.04 26.04 14.18
C SER A 2 24.96 24.64 14.81
N TRP A 3 24.21 23.75 14.16
CA TRP A 3 24.49 22.31 14.17
C TRP A 3 24.85 21.94 12.73
N LEU A 4 26.08 21.44 12.57
CA LEU A 4 26.69 21.06 11.31
C LEU A 4 26.07 19.77 10.78
N TYR A 5 25.79 19.77 9.48
CA TYR A 5 25.48 18.60 8.67
C TYR A 5 26.72 17.72 8.51
N GLY A 6 26.55 16.40 8.53
CA GLY A 6 27.45 15.49 7.84
C GLY A 6 27.65 14.15 8.54
N GLU A 7 26.78 13.18 8.23
CA GLU A 7 27.22 11.78 8.11
C GLU A 7 26.55 11.17 6.87
N SER A 8 27.40 10.82 5.90
CA SER A 8 27.06 10.06 4.71
C SER A 8 26.73 8.64 5.12
N VAL A 9 25.46 8.23 4.99
CA VAL A 9 25.08 6.83 5.17
C VAL A 9 25.50 6.08 3.92
N ASP A 10 26.53 5.24 4.07
CA ASP A 10 26.96 4.25 3.09
C ASP A 10 25.78 3.31 2.79
N GLN A 11 25.20 3.43 1.59
CA GLN A 11 24.14 2.53 1.11
C GLN A 11 24.79 1.35 0.41
N SER A 12 25.42 0.47 1.18
CA SER A 12 25.78 -0.86 0.67
C SER A 12 24.48 -1.63 0.39
N ILE A 13 24.11 -1.71 -0.88
CA ILE A 13 23.01 -2.55 -1.38
C ILE A 13 23.38 -4.01 -1.10
N THR A 14 22.81 -4.59 -0.05
CA THR A 14 22.86 -6.04 0.14
C THR A 14 22.00 -6.67 -0.95
N ARG A 15 22.65 -7.23 -1.96
CA ARG A 15 22.03 -8.13 -2.94
C ARG A 15 21.49 -9.35 -2.18
N LEU A 16 20.17 -9.46 -2.06
CA LEU A 16 19.54 -10.75 -1.83
C LEU A 16 19.54 -11.47 -3.18
N SER A 17 20.47 -12.40 -3.36
CA SER A 17 20.43 -13.35 -4.46
C SER A 17 19.28 -14.33 -4.19
N ASN A 18 18.23 -14.29 -5.00
CA ASN A 18 17.30 -15.41 -5.11
C ASN A 18 18.01 -16.54 -5.88
N GLU A 19 17.85 -17.77 -5.40
CA GLU A 19 18.52 -18.96 -5.95
C GLU A 19 17.96 -19.39 -7.33
N ASP A 20 16.94 -18.70 -7.85
CA ASP A 20 16.20 -19.12 -9.06
C ASP A 20 16.72 -18.53 -10.39
N GLY A 21 17.96 -18.04 -10.46
CA GLY A 21 18.65 -17.80 -11.74
C GLY A 21 18.05 -16.73 -12.69
N LEU A 22 16.96 -16.05 -12.34
CA LEU A 22 16.40 -14.96 -13.14
C LEU A 22 17.16 -13.65 -12.91
N SER A 23 18.23 -13.48 -13.69
CA SER A 23 18.99 -12.23 -13.79
C SER A 23 18.20 -11.21 -14.62
N THR A 24 17.47 -10.32 -13.96
CA THR A 24 16.88 -9.15 -14.63
C THR A 24 17.89 -8.01 -14.62
N THR A 25 18.66 -7.85 -15.70
CA THR A 25 19.50 -6.66 -15.92
C THR A 25 18.64 -5.45 -16.23
N PHE A 26 18.59 -4.49 -15.30
CA PHE A 26 17.95 -3.19 -15.50
C PHE A 26 19.02 -2.18 -15.93
N THR A 27 19.06 -1.82 -17.22
CA THR A 27 19.95 -0.77 -17.72
C THR A 27 19.40 0.60 -17.33
N GLY A 28 20.14 1.30 -16.47
CA GLY A 28 19.76 2.59 -15.91
C GLY A 28 19.71 3.72 -16.92
N SER A 29 18.64 4.51 -16.83
CA SER A 29 18.68 5.95 -17.09
C SER A 29 18.26 6.64 -15.80
N ASP A 30 19.02 7.66 -15.38
CA ASP A 30 18.94 8.43 -14.13
C ASP A 30 17.58 9.16 -13.89
N ALA A 31 16.51 8.40 -13.74
CA ALA A 31 15.33 8.81 -13.01
C ALA A 31 15.34 7.98 -11.73
N ALA A 32 15.46 8.65 -10.56
CA ALA A 32 15.32 7.98 -9.27
C ALA A 32 14.15 6.99 -9.35
N ALA A 33 14.45 5.69 -9.23
CA ALA A 33 13.48 4.63 -9.40
C ALA A 33 12.32 4.92 -8.45
N SER A 34 11.23 5.44 -9.00
CA SER A 34 10.11 5.85 -8.18
C SER A 34 9.52 4.59 -7.59
N THR A 35 9.65 4.44 -6.27
CA THR A 35 8.96 3.40 -5.51
C THR A 35 7.46 3.49 -5.70
N ALA A 36 6.91 4.53 -6.34
CA ALA A 36 5.51 4.56 -6.75
C ALA A 36 5.13 3.42 -7.71
N GLY A 37 6.06 2.95 -8.56
CA GLY A 37 5.80 1.84 -9.50
C GLY A 37 5.75 0.46 -8.82
N ILE A 38 6.62 0.23 -7.84
CA ILE A 38 6.76 -1.05 -7.11
C ILE A 38 5.88 -1.07 -5.85
N GLY A 39 5.75 0.08 -5.19
CA GLY A 39 5.55 0.19 -3.75
C GLY A 39 4.20 -0.28 -3.24
N ASN A 40 3.15 -0.21 -4.06
CA ASN A 40 1.82 -0.71 -3.68
C ASN A 40 1.68 -2.21 -3.88
N TRP A 41 2.33 -2.76 -4.90
CA TRP A 41 2.30 -4.19 -5.21
C TRP A 41 3.13 -4.97 -4.21
N ALA A 42 4.33 -4.48 -3.87
CA ALA A 42 5.21 -5.12 -2.92
C ALA A 42 4.58 -5.24 -1.52
N ILE A 43 3.86 -4.22 -1.05
CA ILE A 43 3.21 -4.29 0.27
C ILE A 43 2.02 -5.26 0.27
N GLU A 44 1.23 -5.31 -0.81
CA GLU A 44 0.14 -6.28 -0.91
C GLU A 44 0.64 -7.72 -0.94
N ASP A 45 1.71 -7.98 -1.69
CA ASP A 45 2.28 -9.32 -1.77
C ASP A 45 2.82 -9.79 -0.42
N VAL A 46 3.60 -8.94 0.27
CA VAL A 46 4.09 -9.22 1.63
C VAL A 46 2.94 -9.44 2.61
N LEU A 47 1.90 -8.60 2.58
CA LEU A 47 0.74 -8.76 3.46
C LEU A 47 0.02 -10.10 3.21
N ARG A 48 -0.12 -10.51 1.94
CA ARG A 48 -0.70 -11.81 1.58
C ARG A 48 0.16 -12.98 2.03
N GLN A 49 1.48 -12.89 1.91
CA GLN A 49 2.41 -13.90 2.45
C GLN A 49 2.24 -14.06 3.98
N HIS A 50 1.83 -12.99 4.67
CA HIS A 50 1.50 -13.01 6.09
C HIS A 50 0.02 -13.32 6.40
N ARG A 51 -0.73 -13.89 5.45
CA ARG A 51 -2.15 -14.29 5.62
C ARG A 51 -3.05 -13.12 5.97
N LEU A 52 -2.78 -11.96 5.37
CA LEU A 52 -3.62 -10.77 5.48
C LEU A 52 -4.28 -10.49 4.13
N ASP A 53 -5.60 -10.34 4.14
CA ASP A 53 -6.37 -9.90 2.98
C ASP A 53 -6.26 -8.39 2.85
N VAL A 54 -5.97 -7.90 1.65
CA VAL A 54 -5.80 -6.47 1.37
C VAL A 54 -6.76 -6.06 0.28
N ARG A 55 -7.62 -5.08 0.61
CA ARG A 55 -8.64 -4.56 -0.30
C ARG A 55 -8.42 -3.07 -0.54
N THR A 56 -8.54 -2.66 -1.80
CA THR A 56 -8.54 -1.24 -2.14
C THR A 56 -9.88 -0.62 -1.77
N VAL A 57 -9.88 0.26 -0.75
CA VAL A 57 -11.05 0.98 -0.24
C VAL A 57 -11.34 2.20 -1.12
N VAL A 58 -10.37 3.11 -1.23
CA VAL A 58 -10.45 4.33 -2.05
C VAL A 58 -9.11 4.48 -2.76
N GLY A 59 -9.11 4.85 -4.04
CA GLY A 59 -7.86 5.05 -4.76
C GLY A 59 -8.08 5.12 -6.26
N ARG A 60 -7.04 5.55 -6.97
CA ARG A 60 -7.05 5.59 -8.41
C ARG A 60 -6.89 4.17 -8.96
N ALA A 61 -7.70 3.83 -9.97
CA ALA A 61 -7.51 2.61 -10.75
C ALA A 61 -6.06 2.47 -11.21
N VAL A 62 -5.56 1.24 -11.17
CA VAL A 62 -4.27 0.91 -11.78
C VAL A 62 -4.41 0.96 -13.31
N LEU A 63 -3.29 1.06 -14.02
CA LEU A 63 -3.25 1.02 -15.48
C LEU A 63 -4.08 -0.18 -16.01
N GLY A 64 -5.14 0.09 -16.79
CA GLY A 64 -6.07 -0.93 -17.30
C GLY A 64 -7.42 -1.00 -16.59
N GLU A 65 -7.55 -0.46 -15.37
CA GLU A 65 -8.84 -0.36 -14.68
C GLU A 65 -9.55 0.97 -15.02
N ARG A 66 -10.86 0.90 -15.31
CA ARG A 66 -11.70 2.10 -15.47
C ARG A 66 -12.26 2.53 -14.11
N ARG A 67 -11.52 3.34 -13.34
CA ARG A 67 -12.13 4.18 -12.28
C ARG A 67 -12.03 5.65 -12.65
N SER A 68 -13.14 6.36 -12.52
CA SER A 68 -13.20 7.81 -12.68
C SER A 68 -12.29 8.50 -11.66
N ARG A 69 -11.75 9.67 -12.02
CA ARG A 69 -11.08 10.54 -11.05
C ARG A 69 -12.03 10.83 -9.90
N ILE A 70 -11.55 10.62 -8.68
CA ILE A 70 -12.32 10.91 -7.47
C ILE A 70 -12.20 12.41 -7.23
N SER A 71 -13.31 13.13 -7.06
CA SER A 71 -13.20 14.54 -6.65
C SER A 71 -12.56 14.61 -5.25
N THR A 72 -11.73 15.61 -5.00
CA THR A 72 -11.15 15.83 -3.66
C THR A 72 -12.23 15.99 -2.58
N THR A 73 -13.38 16.56 -2.96
CA THR A 73 -14.56 16.77 -2.11
C THR A 73 -15.62 15.68 -2.32
N ASP A 74 -15.25 14.54 -2.90
CA ASP A 74 -16.18 13.45 -3.17
C ASP A 74 -16.71 12.87 -1.85
N LYS A 75 -17.93 13.25 -1.50
CA LYS A 75 -18.63 12.77 -0.31
C LYS A 75 -18.76 11.25 -0.32
N ARG A 76 -18.93 10.62 -1.49
CA ARG A 76 -19.03 9.16 -1.60
C ARG A 76 -17.72 8.48 -1.22
N ALA A 77 -16.58 9.04 -1.62
CA ALA A 77 -15.27 8.51 -1.23
C ALA A 77 -15.04 8.66 0.28
N GLN A 78 -15.44 9.80 0.86
CA GLN A 78 -15.35 10.01 2.31
C GLN A 78 -16.25 9.03 3.09
N GLU A 79 -17.51 8.85 2.68
CA GLU A 79 -18.42 7.88 3.31
C GLU A 79 -17.94 6.43 3.13
N MET A 80 -17.33 6.12 1.99
CA MET A 80 -16.73 4.80 1.77
C MET A 80 -15.56 4.57 2.72
N ALA A 81 -14.65 5.53 2.87
CA ALA A 81 -13.54 5.44 3.80
C ALA A 81 -14.03 5.26 5.26
N LYS A 82 -15.06 6.02 5.67
CA LYS A 82 -15.72 5.87 6.97
C LYS A 82 -16.27 4.46 7.18
N ARG A 83 -17.07 3.98 6.22
CA ARG A 83 -17.73 2.67 6.31
C ARG A 83 -16.73 1.53 6.37
N GLU A 84 -15.65 1.62 5.60
CA GLU A 84 -14.61 0.59 5.62
C GLU A 84 -13.77 0.66 6.89
N PHE A 85 -13.54 1.84 7.48
CA PHE A 85 -12.80 1.95 8.74
C PHE A 85 -13.38 1.10 9.88
N THR A 86 -14.70 0.91 9.92
CA THR A 86 -15.34 0.09 10.96
C THR A 86 -15.40 -1.40 10.62
N LYS A 87 -15.05 -1.78 9.38
CA LYS A 87 -15.15 -3.17 8.89
C LYS A 87 -13.80 -3.87 8.82
N GLN A 88 -12.73 -3.09 8.64
CA GLN A 88 -11.40 -3.62 8.44
C GLN A 88 -10.67 -3.71 9.78
N ASP A 89 -9.85 -4.74 9.99
CA ASP A 89 -8.98 -4.83 11.18
C ASP A 89 -7.98 -3.67 11.22
N CYS A 90 -7.52 -3.23 10.06
CA CYS A 90 -6.60 -2.11 9.90
C CYS A 90 -6.84 -1.37 8.59
N MET A 91 -6.50 -0.07 8.56
CA MET A 91 -6.42 0.70 7.33
C MET A 91 -5.04 1.35 7.18
N ILE A 92 -4.52 1.32 5.95
CA ILE A 92 -3.28 1.98 5.55
C ILE A 92 -3.56 3.02 4.46
N ILE A 93 -2.87 4.16 4.53
CA ILE A 93 -2.93 5.23 3.53
C ILE A 93 -1.54 5.38 2.92
N HIS A 94 -1.49 5.38 1.59
CA HIS A 94 -0.29 5.72 0.85
C HIS A 94 -0.23 7.25 0.61
N PHE A 95 0.70 7.92 1.28
CA PHE A 95 1.06 9.32 1.02
C PHE A 95 2.27 9.42 0.10
N ASN A 96 2.63 10.63 -0.33
CA ASN A 96 3.67 10.91 -1.34
C ASN A 96 4.98 10.11 -1.26
N ASN A 97 5.40 9.63 -0.07
CA ASN A 97 6.63 8.85 0.11
C ASN A 97 6.56 7.88 1.31
N HIS A 98 5.38 7.61 1.86
CA HIS A 98 5.26 6.71 3.01
C HIS A 98 3.86 6.15 3.17
N TYR A 99 3.80 4.96 3.78
CA TYR A 99 2.57 4.41 4.30
C TYR A 99 2.33 4.92 5.72
N ALA A 100 1.08 5.25 6.01
CA ALA A 100 0.62 5.59 7.35
C ALA A 100 -0.54 4.70 7.73
N MET A 101 -0.47 4.09 8.92
CA MET A 101 -1.61 3.42 9.52
C MET A 101 -2.62 4.44 10.01
N VAL A 102 -3.90 4.09 9.90
CA VAL A 102 -5.01 4.83 10.49
C VAL A 102 -5.37 4.21 11.83
N PHE A 103 -5.30 5.01 12.89
CA PHE A 103 -5.53 4.56 14.27
C PHE A 103 -6.93 4.91 14.77
N ALA A 104 -7.50 6.01 14.27
CA ALA A 104 -8.82 6.47 14.65
C ALA A 104 -9.45 7.29 13.53
N TYR A 105 -10.76 7.39 13.59
CA TYR A 105 -11.58 8.22 12.74
C TYR A 105 -12.44 9.14 13.61
N ARG A 106 -12.63 10.39 13.19
CA ARG A 106 -13.56 11.31 13.86
C ARG A 106 -14.29 12.20 12.87
N GLU A 107 -15.48 12.62 13.26
CA GLU A 107 -16.26 13.65 12.59
C GLU A 107 -16.51 14.78 13.57
N ARG A 108 -16.20 16.02 13.17
CA ARG A 108 -16.52 17.22 13.94
C ARG A 108 -17.03 18.28 12.99
N ASP A 109 -18.25 18.75 13.25
CA ASP A 109 -18.99 19.66 12.37
C ASP A 109 -19.08 19.09 10.94
N ASN A 110 -18.32 19.66 10.00
CA ASN A 110 -18.23 19.25 8.60
C ASN A 110 -16.85 18.68 8.22
N LEU A 111 -15.98 18.43 9.20
CA LEU A 111 -14.64 17.89 8.99
C LEU A 111 -14.61 16.41 9.35
N LYS A 112 -14.07 15.60 8.43
CA LYS A 112 -13.83 14.18 8.63
C LYS A 112 -12.32 13.96 8.67
N GLU A 113 -11.83 13.45 9.79
CA GLU A 113 -10.40 13.37 10.05
C GLU A 113 -9.99 11.95 10.44
N VAL A 114 -8.78 11.57 10.02
CA VAL A 114 -8.15 10.30 10.39
C VAL A 114 -6.91 10.57 11.24
N LEU A 115 -6.78 9.85 12.35
CA LEU A 115 -5.59 9.88 13.19
C LEU A 115 -4.52 8.97 12.58
N THR A 116 -3.38 9.56 12.25
CA THR A 116 -2.25 8.85 11.63
C THR A 116 -0.98 9.02 12.47
N ALA A 117 -0.03 8.12 12.24
CA ALA A 117 1.32 8.22 12.76
C ALA A 117 2.34 8.31 11.62
N LYS A 118 3.40 9.08 11.84
CA LYS A 118 4.62 9.00 11.02
C LYS A 118 5.50 7.87 11.55
N LYS A 119 6.40 7.35 10.70
CA LYS A 119 7.39 6.34 11.10
C LYS A 119 8.11 6.77 12.38
N GLY A 120 8.09 5.90 13.39
CA GLY A 120 8.75 6.13 14.69
C GLY A 120 8.06 7.14 15.62
N GLN A 121 6.85 7.60 15.32
CA GLN A 121 6.12 8.57 16.15
C GLN A 121 4.84 7.97 16.72
N LYS A 122 4.43 8.42 17.91
CA LYS A 122 3.09 8.12 18.45
C LYS A 122 2.02 8.76 17.56
N PRO A 123 0.83 8.13 17.39
CA PRO A 123 -0.27 8.71 16.64
C PRO A 123 -0.71 10.02 17.29
N LYS A 124 -0.55 11.13 16.58
CA LYS A 124 -0.95 12.47 17.07
C LYS A 124 -1.49 13.39 15.97
N ASN A 125 -1.36 12.97 14.72
CA ASN A 125 -1.66 13.82 13.57
C ASN A 125 -3.05 13.49 13.04
N TRP A 126 -4.01 14.37 13.27
CA TRP A 126 -5.32 14.30 12.64
C TRP A 126 -5.23 14.91 11.24
N VAL A 127 -5.60 14.15 10.23
CA VAL A 127 -5.52 14.54 8.82
C VAL A 127 -6.92 14.56 8.23
N ASP A 128 -7.29 15.66 7.60
CA ASP A 128 -8.55 15.78 6.86
C ASP A 128 -8.60 14.75 5.71
N LEU A 129 -9.71 14.01 5.62
CA LEU A 129 -9.97 13.08 4.52
C LEU A 129 -9.93 13.74 3.15
N THR A 130 -10.31 15.01 3.05
CA THR A 130 -10.18 15.82 1.84
C THR A 130 -8.71 15.89 1.40
N HIS A 131 -7.78 16.05 2.35
CA HIS A 131 -6.35 16.03 2.07
C HIS A 131 -5.86 14.64 1.69
N VAL A 132 -6.37 13.59 2.35
CA VAL A 132 -6.08 12.20 1.99
C VAL A 132 -6.49 11.94 0.54
N ILE A 133 -7.75 12.20 0.18
CA ILE A 133 -8.28 11.99 -1.18
C ILE A 133 -7.51 12.83 -2.21
N ALA A 134 -7.17 14.09 -1.88
CA ALA A 134 -6.32 14.92 -2.72
C ALA A 134 -4.96 14.26 -2.99
N ALA A 135 -4.35 13.65 -1.98
CA ALA A 135 -3.07 12.94 -2.12
C ALA A 135 -3.22 11.71 -3.04
N LEU A 136 -4.29 10.92 -2.89
CA LEU A 136 -4.57 9.75 -3.73
C LEU A 136 -4.71 10.12 -5.21
N ASN A 137 -5.23 11.31 -5.51
CA ASN A 137 -5.41 11.77 -6.88
C ASN A 137 -4.10 12.15 -7.59
N LYS A 138 -3.03 12.45 -6.85
CA LYS A 138 -1.78 12.97 -7.42
C LYS A 138 -0.99 11.90 -8.18
N TRP A 139 -1.02 10.65 -7.73
CA TRP A 139 -0.18 9.58 -8.27
C TRP A 139 -0.97 8.33 -8.60
N GLN A 140 -0.59 7.66 -9.69
CA GLN A 140 -1.15 6.35 -10.02
C GLN A 140 -0.71 5.33 -8.96
N GLY A 141 -1.65 4.46 -8.57
CA GLY A 141 -1.44 3.45 -7.54
C GLY A 141 -1.69 3.92 -6.10
N TYR A 142 -1.79 5.22 -5.83
CA TYR A 142 -2.08 5.66 -4.45
C TYR A 142 -3.49 5.24 -4.06
N ARG A 143 -3.57 4.56 -2.92
CA ARG A 143 -4.80 4.00 -2.39
C ARG A 143 -4.82 4.00 -0.87
N VAL A 144 -6.04 3.87 -0.38
CA VAL A 144 -6.38 3.47 0.97
C VAL A 144 -6.62 1.96 0.91
N GLY A 145 -5.81 1.20 1.64
CA GLY A 145 -5.94 -0.24 1.78
C GLY A 145 -6.66 -0.58 3.08
N GLY A 146 -7.72 -1.39 3.00
CA GLY A 146 -8.29 -2.10 4.12
C GLY A 146 -7.58 -3.44 4.28
N ILE A 147 -7.24 -3.81 5.50
CA ILE A 147 -6.51 -5.04 5.82
C ILE A 147 -7.34 -5.83 6.82
N ASN A 148 -7.56 -7.11 6.53
CA ASN A 148 -8.15 -8.08 7.46
C ASN A 148 -7.20 -9.25 7.66
N LYS A 149 -7.26 -9.86 8.84
CA LYS A 149 -6.71 -11.21 9.02
C LYS A 149 -7.54 -12.19 8.21
N MET A 150 -6.88 -13.00 7.39
CA MET A 150 -7.55 -14.14 6.77
C MET A 150 -7.94 -15.13 7.86
N SER A 151 -9.17 -15.65 7.78
CA SER A 151 -9.57 -16.76 8.62
C SER A 151 -8.78 -18.02 8.23
N THR A 152 -8.66 -18.96 9.17
CA THR A 152 -7.99 -20.25 8.92
C THR A 152 -8.60 -21.00 7.73
N ALA A 153 -9.90 -20.88 7.52
CA ALA A 153 -10.61 -21.49 6.40
C ALA A 153 -10.25 -20.86 5.04
N GLU A 154 -10.14 -19.53 4.99
CA GLU A 154 -9.72 -18.81 3.76
C GLU A 154 -8.28 -19.13 3.38
N VAL A 155 -7.39 -19.31 4.37
CA VAL A 155 -6.01 -19.72 4.15
C VAL A 155 -5.95 -21.10 3.50
N GLN A 156 -6.68 -22.09 4.04
CA GLN A 156 -6.72 -23.45 3.49
C GLN A 156 -7.22 -23.49 2.05
N GLN A 157 -8.24 -22.70 1.72
CA GLN A 157 -8.75 -22.59 0.34
C GLN A 157 -7.73 -21.94 -0.61
N SER A 158 -6.97 -20.95 -0.12
CA SER A 158 -5.93 -20.29 -0.92
C SER A 158 -4.73 -21.19 -1.19
N GLU A 159 -4.37 -22.07 -0.24
CA GLU A 159 -3.28 -23.03 -0.37
C GLU A 159 -3.67 -24.17 -1.34
N SER A 160 -4.91 -24.67 -1.27
CA SER A 160 -5.39 -25.72 -2.19
C SER A 160 -5.47 -25.29 -3.66
N MET A 161 -5.70 -24.00 -3.94
CA MET A 161 -5.72 -23.48 -5.33
C MET A 161 -4.32 -23.31 -5.93
N ARG A 162 -3.25 -23.26 -5.13
CA ARG A 162 -1.88 -23.13 -5.65
C ARG A 162 -1.29 -24.47 -6.10
N ASP A 163 -1.64 -25.53 -5.38
CA ASP A 163 -1.13 -26.90 -5.63
C ASP A 163 -1.62 -27.50 -6.96
N GLU A 164 -2.72 -26.99 -7.53
CA GLU A 164 -3.26 -27.48 -8.82
C GLU A 164 -2.61 -26.83 -10.06
N SER A 165 -1.63 -25.93 -9.89
CA SER A 165 -1.01 -25.21 -11.01
C SER A 165 0.42 -25.64 -11.35
N GLU A 166 0.99 -26.57 -10.60
CA GLU A 166 2.25 -27.23 -10.95
C GLU A 166 1.96 -28.47 -11.81
N ASP A 167 1.70 -28.28 -13.11
CA ASP A 167 1.71 -29.37 -14.09
C ASP A 167 3.16 -29.88 -14.26
N PRO A 168 3.51 -31.11 -13.83
CA PRO A 168 4.86 -31.64 -13.94
C PRO A 168 5.23 -32.12 -15.36
N ASP A 169 4.36 -31.92 -16.36
CA ASP A 169 4.45 -32.58 -17.68
C ASP A 169 5.04 -31.71 -18.81
N PHE A 170 5.98 -30.81 -18.50
CA PHE A 170 6.71 -30.05 -19.53
C PHE A 170 8.21 -30.37 -19.56
N ASN A 171 8.59 -31.66 -19.57
CA ASN A 171 9.91 -32.03 -20.07
C ASN A 171 9.99 -33.48 -20.55
N GLN A 172 9.38 -33.76 -21.70
CA GLN A 172 9.75 -34.92 -22.53
C GLN A 172 9.80 -34.50 -24.00
N SER A 173 10.97 -34.06 -24.48
CA SER A 173 11.39 -34.09 -25.89
C SER A 173 12.89 -33.80 -25.99
#